data_AF-A0A7Y6B586-F1
#
_entry.id   AF-A0A7Y6B586-F1
#
_cell.length_a   1.000
_cell.length_b   1.000
_cell.length_c   1.000
_cell.angle_alpha   90.00
_cell.angle_beta   90.00
_cell.angle_gamma   90.00
#
_symmetry.space_group_name_H-M   'P 1'
#
loop_
_entity.id
_entity.type
_entity.pdbx_description
1 polymer ?
#
loop_
_entity_poly.entity_id
_entity_poly.type
_entity_poly.pdbx_seq_one_letter_code
_entity_poly.pdbx_strand_id
1 'polypeptide(L)'
;MDPRTHAVRPDLADVRLAEYVFAPHYAAPLPYRTNAPVTLREGRPIGSAVLAALRSGETFEVLELAGGNAWGIAPNLGLVGYCDAGLLERVQ
;
A
#
# COMPACT_ATOMS: atom_id res chain seq x y z
N MET A 1 2.43 7.34 15.42
CA MET A 1 2.97 7.20 14.05
C MET A 1 1.80 7.40 13.09
N ASP A 2 1.94 8.20 12.03
CA ASP A 2 0.83 8.45 11.09
C ASP A 2 0.72 7.27 10.09
N PRO A 3 -0.41 6.53 10.08
CA PRO A 3 -0.58 5.34 9.24
C PRO A 3 -0.66 5.66 7.74
N ARG A 4 -0.79 6.94 7.37
CA ARG A 4 -0.81 7.37 5.96
C ARG A 4 0.59 7.57 5.40
N THR A 5 1.62 7.58 6.24
CA THR A 5 3.03 7.76 5.84
C THR A 5 3.93 6.64 6.36
N HIS A 6 3.45 5.84 7.31
CA HIS A 6 4.13 4.67 7.82
C HIS A 6 3.21 3.47 7.66
N ALA A 7 3.73 2.40 7.05
CA ALA A 7 2.95 1.22 6.75
C ALA A 7 2.73 0.37 8.00
N VAL A 8 1.79 0.82 8.83
CA VAL A 8 1.38 0.15 10.07
C VAL A 8 -0.13 0.23 10.23
N ARG A 9 -0.75 -0.92 10.50
CA ARG A 9 -2.14 -1.10 10.93
C ARG A 9 -2.17 -2.08 12.11
N PRO A 10 -3.29 -2.22 12.85
CA PRO A 10 -3.31 -3.01 14.09
C PRO A 10 -2.84 -4.46 13.98
N ASP A 11 -2.94 -5.07 12.80
CA ASP A 11 -2.63 -6.46 12.53
C ASP A 11 -1.39 -6.69 11.65
N LEU A 12 -0.89 -5.65 10.95
CA LEU A 12 0.19 -5.77 9.97
C LEU A 12 1.07 -4.51 9.93
N ALA A 13 2.38 -4.69 9.82
CA ALA A 13 3.32 -3.62 9.54
C ALA A 13 4.36 -4.01 8.48
N ASP A 14 4.96 -3.01 7.82
CA ASP A 14 6.19 -3.20 7.05
C ASP A 14 7.31 -3.67 8.00
N VAL A 15 8.04 -4.71 7.61
CA VAL A 15 9.18 -5.26 8.36
C VAL A 15 10.26 -4.21 8.66
N ARG A 16 10.38 -3.17 7.82
CA ARG A 16 11.29 -2.03 8.04
C ARG A 16 10.94 -1.23 9.32
N LEU A 17 9.74 -1.41 9.88
CA LEU A 17 9.29 -0.76 11.11
C LEU A 17 9.45 -1.64 12.36
N ALA A 18 10.00 -2.85 12.25
CA ALA A 18 10.02 -3.82 13.35
C ALA A 18 10.77 -3.36 14.62
N GLU A 19 11.68 -2.40 14.51
CA GLU A 19 12.37 -1.80 15.67
C GLU A 19 11.58 -0.64 16.32
N TYR A 20 10.52 -0.14 15.67
CA TYR A 20 9.80 1.07 16.07
C TYR A 20 8.36 0.83 16.51
N VAL A 21 7.74 -0.25 16.04
CA VAL A 21 6.34 -0.60 16.35
C VAL A 21 6.23 -2.05 16.76
N PHE A 22 5.11 -2.42 17.37
CA PHE A 22 4.75 -3.81 17.61
C PHE A 22 3.51 -4.15 16.78
N ALA A 23 3.63 -5.12 15.87
CA ALA A 23 2.53 -5.68 15.10
C ALA A 23 2.51 -7.22 15.23
N PRO A 24 1.32 -7.86 15.22
CA PRO A 24 1.23 -9.32 15.20
C PRO A 24 1.94 -9.94 13.99
N HIS A 25 1.96 -9.24 12.85
CA HIS A 25 2.61 -9.68 11.62
C HIS A 25 3.44 -8.56 11.00
N TYR A 26 4.58 -8.95 10.43
CA TYR A 26 5.41 -8.10 9.60
C TYR A 26 5.50 -8.67 8.20
N ALA A 27 5.40 -7.80 7.19
CA ALA A 27 5.58 -8.16 5.79
C ALA A 27 6.75 -7.40 5.18
N ALA A 28 7.56 -8.11 4.40
CA ALA A 28 8.48 -7.47 3.47
C ALA A 28 7.67 -6.93 2.28
N PRO A 29 7.83 -5.64 1.91
CA PRO A 29 7.13 -5.07 0.77
C PRO A 29 7.60 -5.70 -0.54
N LEU A 30 6.64 -6.03 -1.40
CA LEU A 30 6.88 -6.58 -2.73
C LEU A 30 6.66 -5.51 -3.81
N PRO A 31 7.62 -5.28 -4.72
CA PRO A 31 7.48 -4.26 -5.74
C PRO A 31 6.48 -4.67 -6.84
N TYR A 32 5.52 -3.80 -7.08
CA TYR A 32 4.59 -3.85 -8.20
C TYR A 32 4.69 -2.56 -9.01
N ARG A 33 4.20 -2.61 -10.26
CA ARG A 33 3.92 -1.44 -11.08
C ARG A 33 2.43 -1.29 -11.30
N THR A 34 1.97 -0.06 -11.40
CA THR A 34 0.60 0.23 -11.84
C THR A 34 0.51 -0.02 -13.36
N ASN A 35 -0.50 -0.76 -13.81
CA ASN A 35 -0.73 -0.99 -15.24
C ASN A 35 -1.64 0.09 -15.87
N ALA A 36 -2.36 0.85 -15.04
CA ALA A 36 -3.22 1.96 -15.40
C ALA A 36 -3.14 3.06 -14.33
N PRO A 37 -3.79 4.23 -14.50
CA PRO A 37 -3.94 5.18 -13.39
C PRO A 37 -4.67 4.55 -12.21
N VAL A 38 -4.13 4.69 -11.01
CA VAL A 38 -4.64 4.05 -9.78
C VAL A 38 -5.01 5.10 -8.75
N THR A 39 -6.18 4.99 -8.13
CA THR A 39 -6.56 5.82 -6.99
C THR A 39 -6.08 5.19 -5.69
N LEU A 40 -5.27 5.91 -4.92
CA LEU A 40 -4.85 5.51 -3.58
C LEU A 40 -5.84 6.06 -2.54
N ARG A 41 -6.30 5.21 -1.63
CA ARG A 41 -7.31 5.53 -0.62
C ARG A 41 -6.81 5.26 0.79
N GLU A 42 -7.35 6.00 1.75
CA GLU A 42 -7.02 5.82 3.16
C GLU A 42 -7.57 4.49 3.73
N GLY A 43 -8.70 4.02 3.20
CA GLY A 43 -9.35 2.79 3.62
C GLY A 43 -9.71 1.88 2.45
N ARG A 44 -9.95 0.60 2.76
CA ARG A 44 -10.37 -0.44 1.82
C ARG A 44 -11.67 -0.13 1.05
N PRO A 45 -12.72 0.46 1.67
CA PRO A 45 -13.95 0.78 0.95
C PRO A 45 -13.75 1.77 -0.21
N ILE A 46 -14.47 1.57 -1.32
CA ILE A 46 -14.40 2.46 -2.50
C ILE A 46 -14.79 3.92 -2.18
N GLY A 47 -15.58 4.15 -1.12
CA GLY A 47 -15.97 5.48 -0.64
C GLY A 47 -14.99 6.13 0.32
N SER A 48 -13.89 5.46 0.70
CA SER A 48 -12.87 6.04 1.58
C SER A 48 -12.16 7.23 0.92
N ALA A 49 -11.67 8.14 1.77
CA ALA A 49 -10.96 9.34 1.36
C ALA A 49 -9.84 9.01 0.37
N VAL A 50 -9.79 9.79 -0.71
CA VAL A 50 -8.73 9.70 -1.71
C VAL A 50 -7.50 10.42 -1.17
N LEU A 51 -6.37 9.72 -1.14
CA LEU A 51 -5.09 10.28 -0.74
C LEU A 51 -4.33 10.84 -1.95
N ALA A 52 -4.32 10.10 -3.05
CA ALA A 52 -3.61 10.48 -4.27
C ALA A 52 -4.08 9.67 -5.48
N ALA A 53 -3.60 10.08 -6.66
CA ALA A 53 -3.65 9.28 -7.88
C ALA A 53 -2.21 8.94 -8.32
N LEU A 54 -1.96 7.66 -8.59
CA LEU A 54 -0.72 7.16 -9.18
C LEU A 54 -0.90 7.08 -10.69
N ARG A 55 0.12 7.47 -11.45
CA ARG A 55 0.13 7.30 -12.92
C ARG A 55 0.38 5.84 -13.26
N SER A 56 0.04 5.45 -14.50
CA SER A 56 0.46 4.15 -15.05
C SER A 56 1.99 4.05 -15.09
N GLY A 57 2.52 2.88 -14.77
CA GLY A 57 3.95 2.56 -14.71
C GLY A 57 4.64 2.94 -13.39
N GLU A 58 3.95 3.60 -12.46
CA GLU A 58 4.51 3.96 -11.15
C GLU A 58 4.67 2.74 -10.24
N THR A 59 5.67 2.80 -9.36
CA THR A 59 5.91 1.76 -8.37
C THR A 59 4.90 1.84 -7.23
N PHE A 60 4.40 0.67 -6.83
CA PHE A 60 3.67 0.48 -5.59
C PHE A 60 4.24 -0.74 -4.86
N GLU A 61 4.59 -0.58 -3.60
CA GLU A 61 5.14 -1.65 -2.77
C GLU A 61 4.01 -2.31 -1.98
N VAL A 62 3.64 -3.53 -2.35
CA VAL A 62 2.50 -4.26 -1.78
C VAL A 62 2.92 -4.98 -0.50
N LEU A 63 2.13 -4.82 0.56
CA LEU A 63 2.27 -5.52 1.84
C LEU A 63 1.16 -6.55 2.07
N GLU A 64 -0.05 -6.30 1.56
CA GLU A 64 -1.16 -7.25 1.56
C GLU A 64 -1.92 -7.21 0.24
N LEU A 65 -2.32 -8.39 -0.25
CA LEU A 65 -3.36 -8.58 -1.27
C LEU A 65 -4.52 -9.34 -0.65
N ALA A 66 -5.70 -8.72 -0.55
CA ALA A 66 -6.89 -9.36 0.03
C ALA A 66 -8.18 -8.77 -0.52
N GLY A 67 -9.12 -9.62 -0.94
CA GLY A 67 -10.45 -9.20 -1.40
C GLY A 67 -10.41 -8.19 -2.55
N GLY A 68 -9.54 -8.41 -3.54
CA GLY A 68 -9.36 -7.51 -4.69
C GLY A 68 -8.63 -6.20 -4.39
N ASN A 69 -8.20 -5.96 -3.15
CA ASN A 69 -7.47 -4.76 -2.76
C ASN A 69 -6.00 -5.09 -2.49
N ALA A 70 -5.14 -4.13 -2.83
CA ALA A 70 -3.77 -4.08 -2.35
C ALA A 70 -3.66 -3.02 -1.25
N TRP A 71 -2.96 -3.34 -0.17
CA TRP A 71 -2.52 -2.36 0.82
C TRP A 71 -1.00 -2.29 0.78
N GLY A 72 -0.46 -1.06 0.79
CA GLY A 72 0.96 -0.88 0.51
C GLY A 72 1.39 0.57 0.50
N ILE A 73 2.59 0.78 -0.03
CA ILE A 73 3.30 2.06 -0.04
C ILE A 73 3.41 2.55 -1.48
N ALA A 74 3.07 3.82 -1.72
CA ALA A 74 3.43 4.57 -2.91
C ALA A 74 4.73 5.35 -2.63
N PRO A 75 5.92 4.76 -2.89
CA PRO A 75 7.19 5.33 -2.44
C PRO A 75 7.46 6.72 -3.02
N ASN A 76 7.06 6.97 -4.27
CA ASN A 76 7.24 8.27 -4.93
C ASN A 76 6.45 9.41 -4.27
N LEU A 77 5.39 9.07 -3.52
CA LEU A 77 4.54 10.04 -2.82
C LEU A 77 4.78 10.02 -1.30
N GLY A 78 5.52 9.04 -0.78
CA GLY A 78 5.66 8.83 0.67
C GLY A 78 4.33 8.50 1.36
N LEU A 79 3.38 7.90 0.63
CA LEU A 79 2.03 7.63 1.11
C LEU A 79 1.79 6.12 1.26
N VAL A 80 0.93 5.78 2.21
CA VAL A 80 0.45 4.43 2.49
C VAL A 80 -1.05 4.41 2.29
N GLY A 81 -1.56 3.36 1.66
CA GLY A 81 -3.00 3.23 1.47
C GLY A 81 -3.42 1.98 0.73
N TYR A 82 -4.70 1.99 0.34
CA TYR A 82 -5.36 0.92 -0.40
C TYR A 82 -5.55 1.31 -1.85
N CYS A 83 -5.44 0.34 -2.75
CA CYS A 83 -5.84 0.48 -4.14
C CYS A 83 -6.38 -0.83 -4.71
N ASP A 84 -6.91 -0.76 -5.93
CA ASP A 84 -7.36 -1.96 -6.67
C ASP A 84 -6.15 -2.82 -7.06
N ALA A 85 -6.13 -4.08 -6.61
CA ALA A 85 -5.06 -5.01 -6.91
C ALA A 85 -5.03 -5.43 -8.38
N GLY A 86 -6.17 -5.38 -9.09
CA GLY A 86 -6.26 -5.69 -10.52
C GLY A 86 -5.54 -4.66 -11.40
N LEU A 87 -5.22 -3.50 -10.85
CA LEU A 87 -4.47 -2.44 -11.53
C LEU A 87 -2.96 -2.51 -11.27
N LEU A 88 -2.49 -3.58 -10.62
CA LEU A 88 -1.09 -3.79 -10.30
C LEU A 88 -0.53 -5.02 -11.03
N GLU A 89 0.68 -4.89 -11.55
CA GLU A 89 1.47 -5.98 -12.12
C GLU A 89 2.73 -6.21 -11.29
N ARG A 90 3.06 -7.47 -11.00
CA ARG A 90 4.26 -7.79 -10.24
C ARG A 90 5.48 -7.58 -11.13
N VAL A 91 6.48 -6.88 -10.62
CA VAL A 91 7.77 -6.77 -11.31
C VAL A 91 8.46 -8.13 -11.21
N GLN A 92 8.77 -8.73 -12.36
CA GLN A 92 9.53 -9.99 -12.45
C GLN A 92 11.00 -9.80 -12.08
#